data_AF-A0A084IMA6-F1
#
_entry.id   AF-A0A084IMA6-F1
#
_cell.length_a   1.000
_cell.length_b   1.000
_cell.length_c   1.000
_cell.angle_alpha   90.00
_cell.angle_beta   90.00
_cell.angle_gamma   90.00
#
_symmetry.space_group_name_H-M   'P 1'
#
loop_
_entity.id
_entity.type
_entity.pdbx_description
1 polymer ?
#
loop_
_entity_poly.entity_id
_entity_poly.type
_entity_poly.pdbx_seq_one_letter_code
_entity_poly.pdbx_strand_id
1 'polypeptide(L)'
;MHTCGVWHADLNARNVLIDADDRFYLIDFDRARFRADGSWRQANLKRFRRSLDKFAGRWATFNFAEADWQALLEGYREAFGRL
;
A
#
# COMPACT_ATOMS: atom_id res chain seq x y z
N MET A 1 5.84 -1.11 8.10
CA MET A 1 4.96 -0.02 8.59
C MET A 1 3.82 -0.55 9.46
N HIS A 2 2.85 -1.31 8.92
CA HIS A 2 1.69 -1.77 9.71
C HIS A 2 2.07 -2.66 10.91
N THR A 3 3.16 -3.42 10.82
CA THR A 3 3.70 -4.25 11.93
C THR A 3 4.19 -3.41 13.10
N CYS A 4 4.59 -2.16 12.82
CA CYS A 4 5.00 -1.17 13.81
C CYS A 4 3.80 -0.34 14.32
N GLY A 5 2.56 -0.70 13.97
CA GLY A 5 1.36 0.04 14.37
C GLY A 5 1.20 1.41 13.69
N VAL A 6 1.93 1.68 12.60
CA VAL A 6 1.87 2.99 11.91
C VAL A 6 0.75 3.01 10.88
N TRP A 7 -0.21 3.92 11.03
CA TRP A 7 -1.20 4.31 10.04
C TRP A 7 -0.69 5.48 9.21
N HIS A 8 -0.69 5.31 7.88
CA HIS A 8 -0.35 6.35 6.92
C HIS A 8 -1.60 7.05 6.39
N ALA A 9 -1.75 8.35 6.60
CA ALA A 9 -2.99 9.05 6.23
C ALA A 9 -3.26 9.06 4.73
N ASP A 10 -2.19 9.02 3.93
CA ASP A 10 -2.25 9.12 2.47
C ASP A 10 -1.49 7.99 1.76
N LEU A 11 -1.69 6.74 2.19
CA LEU A 11 -1.08 5.61 1.50
C LEU A 11 -1.63 5.52 0.07
N ASN A 12 -0.81 5.86 -0.92
CA ASN A 12 -1.15 5.86 -2.33
C ASN A 12 0.09 5.56 -3.20
N ALA A 13 -0.10 5.21 -4.47
CA ALA A 13 0.97 4.80 -5.38
C ALA A 13 2.08 5.85 -5.58
N ARG A 14 1.80 7.15 -5.43
CA ARG A 14 2.82 8.21 -5.57
C ARG A 14 3.76 8.29 -4.37
N ASN A 15 3.32 7.74 -3.24
CA ASN A 15 4.11 7.71 -2.01
C ASN A 15 4.96 6.43 -1.92
N VAL A 16 4.93 5.58 -2.94
CA VAL A 16 5.81 4.41 -3.08
C VAL A 16 6.84 4.73 -4.16
N LEU A 17 8.11 4.80 -3.76
CA LEU A 17 9.24 4.99 -4.67
C LEU A 17 9.99 3.68 -4.84
N ILE A 18 10.56 3.50 -6.02
CA ILE A 18 11.48 2.41 -6.35
C ILE A 18 12.76 3.08 -6.85
N ASP A 19 13.91 2.73 -6.27
CA ASP A 19 15.20 3.24 -6.74
C ASP A 19 15.76 2.41 -7.91
N ALA A 20 16.99 2.71 -8.33
CA ALA A 20 17.65 2.00 -9.43
C ALA A 20 18.10 0.58 -9.07
N ASP A 21 18.09 0.22 -7.78
CA ASP A 21 18.47 -1.10 -7.24
C ASP A 21 17.22 -1.94 -6.87
N ASP A 22 16.04 -1.57 -7.40
CA ASP A 22 14.73 -2.19 -7.11
C ASP A 22 14.33 -2.14 -5.62
N ARG A 23 14.86 -1.18 -4.85
CA ARG A 23 14.48 -1.01 -3.45
C ARG A 23 13.26 -0.11 -3.32
N PHE A 24 12.33 -0.57 -2.48
CA PHE A 24 11.09 0.14 -2.22
C PHE A 24 11.23 1.09 -1.03
N TYR A 25 10.72 2.31 -1.20
CA TYR A 25 10.62 3.31 -0.14
C TYR A 25 9.17 3.79 -0.05
N LEU A 26 8.67 3.89 1.18
CA LEU A 26 7.43 4.60 1.48
C LEU A 26 7.82 6.00 1.97
N ILE A 27 7.14 7.04 1.50
CA ILE A 27 7.42 8.45 1.85
C ILE A 27 6.13 9.17 2.29
N ASP A 28 6.27 10.44 2.73
CA ASP A 28 5.17 11.32 3.18
C ASP A 28 4.46 10.86 4.48
N PHE A 29 5.26 10.74 5.55
CA PHE A 29 4.79 10.36 6.88
C PHE A 29 4.27 11.53 7.74
N ASP A 30 4.17 12.76 7.22
CA ASP A 30 3.83 13.96 8.01
C ASP A 30 2.50 13.82 8.76
N ARG A 31 1.55 13.09 8.16
CA ARG A 31 0.24 12.80 8.76
C ARG A 31 0.11 11.38 9.30
N ALA A 32 1.19 10.61 9.33
CA ALA A 32 1.18 9.27 9.89
C ALA A 32 0.98 9.30 11.41
N ARG A 33 0.33 8.28 11.95
CA ARG A 33 0.04 8.16 13.39
C ARG A 33 0.18 6.72 13.82
N PHE A 34 0.63 6.49 15.05
CA PHE A 34 0.50 5.17 15.67
C PHE A 34 -0.97 4.88 15.99
N ARG A 35 -1.40 3.66 15.72
CA ARG A 35 -2.75 3.17 16.02
C ARG A 35 -2.65 1.74 16.54
N ALA A 36 -3.46 1.43 17.55
CA ALA A 36 -3.70 0.05 17.96
C ALA A 36 -4.26 -0.75 16.78
N ASP A 37 -4.00 -2.06 16.76
CA ASP A 37 -4.45 -2.95 15.70
C ASP A 37 -5.96 -2.86 15.44
N GLY A 38 -6.36 -2.94 14.17
CA GLY A 38 -7.77 -2.89 13.79
C GLY A 38 -8.02 -2.67 12.30
N SER A 39 -9.27 -2.31 11.98
CA SER A 39 -9.79 -2.15 10.61
C SER A 39 -9.11 -1.04 9.81
N TRP A 40 -8.36 -0.14 10.45
CA TRP A 40 -7.62 0.92 9.77
C TRP A 40 -6.60 0.36 8.78
N ARG A 41 -6.05 -0.84 9.02
CA ARG A 41 -5.10 -1.51 8.12
C ARG A 41 -5.77 -1.83 6.78
N GLN A 42 -6.94 -2.46 6.82
CA GLN A 42 -7.76 -2.76 5.64
C GLN A 42 -8.21 -1.48 4.93
N ALA A 43 -8.59 -0.44 5.69
CA ALA A 43 -8.92 0.86 5.11
C ALA A 43 -7.73 1.51 4.38
N ASN A 44 -6.51 1.32 4.89
CA ASN A 44 -5.29 1.80 4.23
C ASN A 44 -4.99 1.04 2.94
N LEU A 45 -5.10 -0.29 2.96
CA LEU A 45 -4.99 -1.13 1.76
C LEU A 45 -6.03 -0.73 0.71
N LYS A 46 -7.29 -0.51 1.12
CA LYS A 46 -8.36 -0.05 0.21
C LYS A 46 -8.05 1.33 -0.40
N ARG A 47 -7.47 2.25 0.37
CA ARG A 47 -7.01 3.55 -0.15
C ARG A 47 -5.91 3.34 -1.20
N PHE A 48 -4.93 2.50 -0.89
CA PHE A 48 -3.84 2.19 -1.80
C PHE A 48 -4.36 1.58 -3.11
N ARG A 49 -5.24 0.57 -3.03
CA ARG A 49 -5.89 -0.06 -4.19
C ARG A 49 -6.57 0.95 -5.11
N ARG A 50 -7.43 1.82 -4.55
CA ARG A 50 -8.11 2.87 -5.34
C ARG A 50 -7.13 3.79 -6.06
N SER A 51 -5.98 4.06 -5.46
CA SER A 51 -4.96 4.88 -6.13
C SER A 51 -4.36 4.15 -7.32
N LEU A 52 -4.03 2.86 -7.17
CA LEU A 52 -3.52 2.02 -8.26
C LEU A 52 -4.53 1.93 -9.42
N ASP A 53 -5.80 1.65 -9.11
CA ASP A 53 -6.88 1.61 -10.11
C ASP A 53 -7.01 2.94 -10.86
N LYS A 54 -6.88 4.06 -10.15
CA LYS A 54 -6.92 5.41 -10.75
C LYS A 54 -5.74 5.65 -11.70
N PHE A 55 -4.55 5.15 -11.38
CA PHE A 55 -3.40 5.26 -12.28
C PHE A 55 -3.55 4.34 -13.49
N ALA A 56 -3.96 3.09 -13.29
CA ALA A 56 -4.25 2.13 -14.35
C ALA A 56 -5.29 2.67 -15.34
N GLY A 57 -6.35 3.32 -14.86
CA GLY A 57 -7.37 3.92 -15.72
C GLY A 57 -6.94 5.22 -16.42
N ARG A 58 -5.85 5.87 -15.98
CA ARG A 58 -5.38 7.14 -16.55
C ARG A 58 -4.19 6.99 -17.49
N TRP A 59 -3.35 5.98 -17.28
CA TRP A 59 -2.09 5.81 -18.01
C TRP A 59 -2.02 4.41 -18.60
N ALA A 60 -2.01 4.31 -19.93
CA ALA A 60 -1.94 3.03 -20.62
C ALA A 60 -0.66 2.22 -20.30
N THR A 61 0.40 2.90 -19.89
CA THR A 61 1.70 2.30 -19.53
C THR A 61 1.82 1.94 -18.04
N PHE A 62 0.74 2.08 -17.26
CA PHE A 62 0.76 1.70 -15.85
C PHE A 62 0.48 0.20 -15.71
N ASN A 63 1.56 -0.57 -15.55
CA ASN A 63 1.51 -2.04 -15.43
C ASN A 63 1.00 -2.43 -14.03
N PHE A 64 -0.31 -2.62 -13.93
CA PHE A 64 -0.96 -3.13 -12.72
C PHE A 64 -2.18 -3.95 -13.11
N ALA A 65 -2.22 -5.19 -12.65
CA ALA A 65 -3.31 -6.13 -12.85
C ALA A 65 -3.84 -6.67 -11.51
N GLU A 66 -4.97 -7.36 -11.55
CA GLU A 66 -5.55 -7.98 -10.35
C GLU A 66 -4.59 -8.98 -9.70
N ALA A 67 -3.79 -9.69 -10.50
CA ALA A 67 -2.79 -10.64 -9.99
C ALA A 67 -1.75 -9.95 -9.07
N ASP A 68 -1.31 -8.73 -9.40
CA ASP A 68 -0.36 -7.97 -8.59
C ASP A 68 -0.98 -7.58 -7.24
N TRP A 69 -2.27 -7.25 -7.24
CA TRP A 69 -3.01 -6.98 -6.01
C TRP A 69 -3.12 -8.23 -5.13
N GLN A 70 -3.41 -9.38 -5.73
CA GLN A 70 -3.48 -10.64 -4.98
C GLN A 70 -2.13 -11.03 -4.39
N ALA A 71 -1.02 -10.81 -5.11
CA ALA A 71 0.33 -11.04 -4.59
C ALA A 71 0.62 -10.15 -3.37
N LEU A 72 0.25 -8.87 -3.40
CA LEU A 72 0.35 -7.98 -2.25
C LEU A 72 -0.48 -8.48 -1.07
N LEU A 73 -1.72 -8.93 -1.30
CA LEU A 73 -2.59 -9.46 -0.25
C LEU A 73 -2.09 -10.78 0.34
N GLU A 74 -1.40 -11.61 -0.44
CA GLU A 74 -0.74 -12.82 0.06
C GLU A 74 0.38 -12.46 1.03
N GLY A 75 1.34 -11.62 0.60
CA GLY A 75 2.42 -11.16 1.50
C GLY A 75 1.88 -10.43 2.73
N TYR A 76 0.76 -9.72 2.60
CA TYR A 76 0.08 -9.13 3.75
C TYR A 76 -0.49 -10.17 4.72
N ARG A 77 -1.09 -11.26 4.21
CA ARG A 77 -1.59 -12.37 5.03
C ARG A 77 -0.47 -13.13 5.70
N GLU A 78 0.66 -13.33 5.05
CA GLU A 78 1.85 -13.93 5.67
C GLU A 78 2.35 -13.09 6.86
N ALA A 79 2.32 -11.76 6.74
CA ALA A 79 2.78 -10.85 7.78
C ALA A 79 1.80 -10.69 8.98
N PHE A 80 0.49 -10.88 8.78
CA PHE A 80 -0.54 -10.57 9.79
C PHE A 80 -1.52 -11.71 10.10
N GLY A 81 -1.40 -12.87 9.44
CA GLY A 81 -2.39 -13.95 9.49
C GLY A 81 -3.58 -13.72 8.54
N ARG A 82 -4.61 -14.58 8.65
CA ARG A 82 -5.83 -14.44 7.82
C ARG A 82 -6.50 -13.10 8.09
N LEU A 83 -6.67 -12.31 7.02
CA LEU A 83 -7.42 -11.06 6.97
C LEU A 83 -8.92 -11.28 7.20
#